data_AF-A0A1X7SEV5-F1
#
_entry.id   AF-A0A1X7SEV5-F1
#
_cell.length_a   1.000
_cell.length_b   1.000
_cell.length_c   1.000
_cell.angle_alpha   90.00
_cell.angle_beta   90.00
_cell.angle_gamma   90.00
#
_symmetry.space_group_name_H-M   'P 1'
#
loop_
_entity.id
_entity.type
_entity.pdbx_description
1 polymer ?
#
loop_
_entity_poly.entity_id
_entity_poly.type
_entity_poly.pdbx_seq_one_letter_code
_entity_poly.pdbx_strand_id
1 'polypeptide(L)'
;MREYSINVEDYEKLKLKISELLEEKEEHYLKEKQIIIDDNQNLISEKDKVIAKLTSQVEEQSQNEKQIITDLKTKVSDNELYTTKLMKEKSQLQERVTSLEEQSIKETSSIGLQFNYLIPSMDSLDSSVIIAGQKLFILQGDRSDSLQWEKYGFRLECPEGAVSKDTEVAVTALAGGNFKVPKGTIKTTGNRATTLCGSKED
;
A
#
# COMPACT_ATOMS: atom_id res chain seq x y z
N MET A 1 51.99 63.59 -82.41
CA MET A 1 51.07 63.29 -81.30
C MET A 1 49.70 63.09 -81.92
N ARG A 2 49.01 61.96 -81.67
CA ARG A 2 47.61 61.82 -82.09
C ARG A 2 46.75 62.52 -81.05
N GLU A 3 46.12 63.61 -81.45
CA GLU A 3 45.11 64.31 -80.64
C GLU A 3 43.84 63.46 -80.62
N TYR A 4 43.43 63.02 -79.44
CA TYR A 4 42.13 62.39 -79.24
C TYR A 4 41.07 63.49 -79.17
N SER A 5 40.35 63.70 -80.26
CA SER A 5 39.13 64.53 -80.24
C SER A 5 38.00 63.66 -79.70
N ILE A 6 37.59 63.89 -78.45
CA ILE A 6 36.41 63.24 -77.88
C ILE A 6 35.20 63.77 -78.65
N ASN A 7 34.45 62.87 -79.30
CA ASN A 7 33.22 63.21 -79.99
C ASN A 7 32.15 63.57 -78.96
N VAL A 8 31.74 64.85 -78.93
CA VAL A 8 30.77 65.40 -77.96
C VAL A 8 29.44 64.63 -77.95
N GLU A 9 29.04 64.10 -79.10
CA GLU A 9 27.79 63.34 -79.25
C GLU A 9 27.83 61.98 -78.53
N ASP A 10 29.01 61.32 -78.51
CA ASP A 10 29.19 60.06 -77.79
C ASP A 10 29.14 60.28 -76.25
N TYR A 11 29.59 61.44 -75.77
CA TYR A 11 29.52 61.80 -74.36
C TYR A 11 28.08 62.06 -73.89
N GLU A 12 27.29 62.82 -74.65
CA GLU A 12 25.88 63.06 -74.31
C GLU A 12 25.05 61.77 -74.35
N LYS A 13 25.30 60.89 -75.32
CA LYS A 13 24.66 59.57 -75.39
C LYS A 13 25.03 58.68 -74.20
N LEU A 14 26.29 58.72 -73.76
CA LEU A 14 26.74 58.00 -72.57
C LEU A 14 26.05 58.53 -71.30
N LYS A 15 25.93 59.86 -71.18
CA LYS A 15 25.25 60.51 -70.06
C LYS A 15 23.78 60.12 -69.97
N LEU A 16 23.05 60.12 -71.10
CA LEU A 16 21.65 59.66 -71.16
C LEU A 16 21.53 58.20 -70.67
N LYS A 17 22.41 57.32 -71.17
CA LYS A 17 22.40 55.90 -70.80
C LYS A 17 22.74 55.66 -69.32
N ILE A 18 23.61 56.48 -68.74
CA ILE A 18 23.91 56.44 -67.31
C ILE A 18 22.67 56.86 -66.51
N SER A 19 21.95 57.91 -66.93
CA SER A 19 20.71 58.34 -66.27
C SER A 19 19.63 57.25 -66.32
N GLU A 20 19.37 56.67 -67.49
CA GLU A 20 18.40 55.56 -67.66
C GLU A 20 18.73 54.38 -66.74
N LEU A 21 20.00 53.93 -66.72
CA LEU A 21 20.44 52.83 -65.86
C LEU A 21 20.31 53.15 -64.36
N LEU A 22 20.46 54.42 -63.97
CA LEU A 22 20.34 54.84 -62.58
C LEU A 22 18.88 54.82 -62.12
N GLU A 23 17.96 55.30 -62.97
CA GLU A 23 16.51 55.24 -62.74
C GLU A 23 16.01 53.79 -62.68
N GLU A 24 16.40 52.93 -63.62
CA GLU A 24 16.02 51.50 -63.62
C GLU A 24 16.49 50.79 -62.34
N LYS A 25 17.71 51.09 -61.89
CA LYS A 25 18.26 50.51 -60.67
C LYS A 25 17.52 50.98 -59.42
N GLU A 26 17.10 52.25 -59.38
CA GLU A 26 16.32 52.81 -58.28
C GLU A 26 14.91 52.19 -58.25
N GLU A 27 14.25 52.06 -59.40
CA GLU A 27 12.94 51.39 -59.50
C GLU A 27 13.02 49.93 -59.05
N HIS A 28 14.04 49.19 -59.50
CA HIS A 28 14.26 47.81 -59.09
C HIS A 28 14.43 47.69 -57.56
N TYR A 29 15.26 48.56 -56.97
CA TYR A 29 15.49 48.59 -55.52
C TYR A 29 14.20 48.87 -54.74
N LEU A 30 13.39 49.82 -55.20
CA LEU A 30 12.10 50.13 -54.58
C LEU A 30 11.13 48.95 -54.69
N LYS A 31 11.10 48.27 -55.84
CA LYS A 31 10.24 47.10 -56.06
C LYS A 31 10.64 45.92 -55.16
N GLU A 32 11.92 45.61 -55.04
CA GLU A 32 12.40 44.57 -54.11
C GLU A 32 12.05 44.91 -52.67
N LYS A 33 12.25 46.17 -52.26
CA LYS A 33 11.89 46.62 -50.92
C LYS A 33 10.40 46.48 -50.65
N GLN A 34 9.54 46.77 -51.63
CA GLN A 34 8.09 46.62 -51.48
C GLN A 34 7.69 45.15 -51.30
N ILE A 35 8.25 44.23 -52.09
CA ILE A 35 8.01 42.79 -51.96
C ILE A 35 8.37 42.31 -50.54
N ILE A 36 9.53 42.72 -50.03
CA ILE A 36 9.98 42.35 -48.68
C ILE A 36 9.03 42.90 -47.60
N ILE A 37 8.48 44.10 -47.79
CA ILE A 37 7.52 44.69 -46.86
C ILE A 37 6.22 43.88 -46.87
N ASP A 38 5.70 43.57 -48.05
CA ASP A 38 4.45 42.83 -48.23
C ASP A 38 4.54 41.41 -47.63
N ASP A 39 5.65 40.71 -47.88
CA ASP A 39 5.92 39.39 -47.32
C ASP A 39 5.99 39.43 -45.79
N ASN A 40 6.70 40.41 -45.22
CA ASN A 40 6.79 40.58 -43.77
C ASN A 40 5.43 40.91 -43.14
N GLN A 41 4.62 41.74 -43.79
CA GLN A 41 3.26 42.03 -43.33
C GLN A 41 2.38 40.79 -43.32
N ASN A 42 2.47 39.95 -44.36
CA ASN A 42 1.74 38.70 -44.42
C ASN A 42 2.18 37.75 -43.30
N LEU A 43 3.49 37.58 -43.09
CA LEU A 43 4.04 36.77 -41.99
C LEU A 43 3.59 37.25 -40.61
N ILE A 44 3.52 38.57 -40.38
CA ILE A 44 3.01 39.15 -39.13
C ILE A 44 1.52 38.79 -38.95
N SER A 45 0.71 38.93 -40.01
CA SER A 45 -0.72 38.60 -39.97
C SER A 45 -0.97 37.12 -39.67
N GLU A 46 -0.21 36.21 -40.28
CA GLU A 46 -0.29 34.78 -39.97
C GLU A 46 0.14 34.47 -38.54
N LYS A 47 1.24 35.08 -38.07
CA LYS A 47 1.71 34.95 -36.70
C LYS A 47 0.65 35.43 -35.69
N ASP A 48 0.00 36.56 -35.94
CA ASP A 48 -1.04 37.09 -35.05
C ASP A 48 -2.26 36.17 -34.98
N LYS A 49 -2.68 35.56 -36.11
CA LYS A 49 -3.74 34.54 -36.12
C LYS A 49 -3.37 33.32 -35.27
N VAL A 50 -2.12 32.85 -35.37
CA VAL A 50 -1.64 31.71 -34.57
C VAL A 50 -1.59 32.07 -33.09
N ILE A 51 -1.08 33.26 -32.74
CA ILE A 51 -1.03 33.75 -31.35
C ILE A 51 -2.44 33.84 -30.77
N ALA A 52 -3.40 34.41 -31.49
CA ALA A 52 -4.79 34.50 -31.04
C ALA A 52 -5.39 33.12 -30.76
N LYS A 53 -5.16 32.14 -31.66
CA LYS A 53 -5.64 30.77 -31.47
C LYS A 53 -5.01 30.09 -30.25
N LEU A 54 -3.69 30.18 -30.09
CA LEU A 54 -2.99 29.61 -28.94
C LEU A 54 -3.43 30.27 -27.63
N THR A 55 -3.63 31.59 -27.63
CA THR A 55 -4.09 32.34 -26.45
C THR A 55 -5.48 31.87 -26.02
N SER A 56 -6.41 31.68 -26.96
CA SER A 56 -7.74 31.14 -26.67
C SER A 56 -7.70 29.73 -26.10
N GLN A 57 -6.84 28.85 -26.64
CA GLN A 57 -6.69 27.48 -26.15
C GLN A 57 -6.14 27.42 -24.73
N VAL A 58 -5.13 28.26 -24.42
CA VAL A 58 -4.54 28.34 -23.08
C VAL A 58 -5.55 28.86 -22.06
N GLU A 59 -6.34 29.87 -22.41
CA GLU A 59 -7.37 30.44 -21.52
C GLU A 59 -8.48 29.40 -21.22
N GLU A 60 -8.96 28.69 -22.24
CA GLU A 60 -9.96 27.62 -22.08
C GLU A 60 -9.43 26.48 -21.19
N GLN A 61 -8.20 26.02 -21.43
CA GLN A 61 -7.57 24.98 -20.63
C GLN A 61 -7.44 25.42 -19.15
N SER A 62 -6.99 26.66 -18.92
CA SER A 62 -6.86 27.24 -17.58
C SER A 62 -8.20 27.28 -16.83
N GLN A 63 -9.29 27.62 -17.51
CA GLN A 63 -10.63 27.61 -16.91
C GLN A 63 -11.10 26.20 -16.57
N ASN A 64 -10.89 25.23 -17.46
CA ASN A 64 -11.22 23.83 -17.21
C ASN A 64 -10.45 23.26 -16.01
N GLU A 65 -9.13 23.51 -15.94
CA GLU A 65 -8.29 23.07 -14.83
C GLU A 65 -8.76 23.66 -13.49
N LYS A 66 -9.12 24.96 -13.45
CA LYS A 66 -9.68 25.60 -12.24
C LYS A 66 -10.98 24.93 -11.78
N GLN A 67 -11.86 24.55 -12.71
CA GLN A 67 -13.11 23.87 -12.38
C GLN A 67 -12.84 22.48 -11.79
N ILE A 68 -11.92 21.72 -12.40
CA ILE A 68 -11.51 20.39 -11.91
C ILE A 68 -10.90 20.48 -10.51
N ILE A 69 -9.99 21.43 -10.27
CA ILE A 69 -9.37 21.64 -8.95
C ILE A 69 -10.43 21.94 -7.89
N THR A 70 -11.43 22.76 -8.23
CA THR A 70 -12.51 23.12 -7.31
C THR A 70 -13.38 21.91 -6.95
N ASP A 71 -13.76 21.09 -7.94
CA ASP A 71 -14.54 19.85 -7.72
C ASP A 71 -13.76 18.79 -6.93
N LEU A 72 -12.46 18.64 -7.19
CA LEU A 72 -11.63 17.72 -6.41
C LEU A 72 -11.49 18.21 -4.96
N LYS A 73 -11.36 19.52 -4.74
CA LYS A 73 -11.25 20.11 -3.40
C LYS A 73 -12.50 19.89 -2.56
N THR A 74 -13.69 20.01 -3.14
CA THR A 74 -14.95 19.71 -2.42
C THR A 74 -15.03 18.22 -2.07
N LYS A 75 -14.75 17.32 -3.02
CA LYS A 75 -14.74 15.86 -2.77
C LYS A 75 -13.74 15.43 -1.69
N VAL A 76 -12.55 16.02 -1.67
CA VAL A 76 -11.55 15.77 -0.62
C VAL A 76 -12.08 16.22 0.73
N SER A 77 -12.71 17.40 0.81
CA SER A 77 -13.29 17.91 2.06
C SER A 77 -14.41 17.01 2.59
N ASP A 78 -15.27 16.51 1.70
CA ASP A 78 -16.34 15.56 2.06
C ASP A 78 -15.76 14.22 2.57
N ASN A 79 -14.72 13.72 1.91
CA ASN A 79 -14.04 12.48 2.32
C ASN A 79 -13.29 12.63 3.65
N GLU A 80 -12.69 13.78 3.91
CA GLU A 80 -12.08 14.09 5.22
C GLU A 80 -13.15 14.07 6.32
N LEU A 81 -14.29 14.71 6.10
CA LEU A 81 -15.41 14.69 7.04
C LEU A 81 -15.90 13.25 7.30
N TYR A 82 -16.08 12.46 6.25
CA TYR A 82 -16.48 11.06 6.37
C TYR A 82 -15.45 10.23 7.16
N THR A 83 -14.15 10.44 6.91
CA THR A 83 -13.06 9.76 7.62
C THR A 83 -13.06 10.10 9.11
N THR A 84 -13.27 11.38 9.47
CA THR A 84 -13.33 11.78 10.89
C THR A 84 -14.51 11.13 11.61
N LYS A 85 -15.67 11.01 10.96
CA LYS A 85 -16.85 10.33 11.50
C LYS A 85 -16.57 8.85 11.75
N LEU A 86 -16.00 8.14 10.77
CA LEU A 86 -15.62 6.74 10.90
C LEU A 86 -14.59 6.51 12.00
N MET A 87 -13.59 7.39 12.12
CA MET A 87 -12.59 7.29 13.19
C MET A 87 -13.24 7.40 14.57
N LYS A 88 -14.19 8.31 14.75
CA LYS A 88 -14.94 8.46 16.01
C LYS A 88 -15.78 7.21 16.32
N GLU A 89 -16.51 6.68 15.34
CA GLU A 89 -17.29 5.44 15.51
C GLU A 89 -16.41 4.24 15.84
N LYS A 90 -15.25 4.12 15.19
CA LYS A 90 -14.26 3.07 15.47
C LYS A 90 -13.74 3.15 16.90
N SER A 91 -13.37 4.34 17.38
CA SER A 91 -12.92 4.53 18.77
C SER A 91 -14.01 4.14 19.78
N GLN A 92 -15.26 4.54 19.53
CA GLN A 92 -16.40 4.18 20.39
C GLN A 92 -16.71 2.67 20.40
N LEU A 93 -16.53 1.99 19.27
CA LEU A 93 -16.67 0.53 19.19
C LEU A 93 -15.54 -0.16 19.94
N GLN A 94 -14.31 0.33 19.80
CA GLN A 94 -13.14 -0.22 20.50
C GLN A 94 -13.31 -0.14 22.03
N GLU A 95 -13.75 1.01 22.56
CA GLU A 95 -14.05 1.14 24.00
C GLU A 95 -15.11 0.15 24.49
N ARG A 96 -16.19 -0.04 23.71
CA ARG A 96 -17.24 -1.02 24.05
C ARG A 96 -16.73 -2.46 24.02
N VAL A 97 -15.89 -2.81 23.06
CA VAL A 97 -15.27 -4.14 22.99
C VAL A 97 -14.38 -4.38 24.21
N THR A 98 -13.49 -3.43 24.55
CA THR A 98 -12.64 -3.54 25.75
C THR A 98 -13.47 -3.67 27.03
N SER A 99 -14.55 -2.90 27.17
CA SER A 99 -15.44 -2.98 28.33
C SER A 99 -16.14 -4.34 28.46
N LEU A 100 -16.57 -4.94 27.34
CA LEU A 100 -17.20 -6.26 27.34
C LEU A 100 -16.19 -7.37 27.68
N GLU A 101 -14.95 -7.26 27.20
CA GLU A 101 -13.86 -8.17 27.57
C GLU A 101 -13.56 -8.11 29.07
N GLU A 102 -13.46 -6.91 29.65
CA GLU A 102 -13.26 -6.74 31.09
C GLU A 102 -14.42 -7.29 31.93
N GLN A 103 -15.67 -7.10 31.49
CA GLN A 103 -16.85 -7.64 32.16
C GLN A 103 -16.88 -9.17 32.10
N SER A 104 -16.58 -9.76 30.93
CA SER A 104 -16.43 -11.21 30.74
C SER A 104 -15.40 -11.81 31.70
N ILE A 105 -14.23 -11.17 31.86
CA ILE A 105 -13.17 -11.62 32.77
C ILE A 105 -13.60 -11.50 34.24
N LYS A 106 -14.38 -10.49 34.61
CA LYS A 106 -14.89 -10.31 35.99
C LYS A 106 -16.07 -11.23 36.31
N GLU A 107 -17.01 -11.45 35.41
CA GLU A 107 -18.16 -12.35 35.64
C GLU A 107 -17.73 -13.82 35.70
N THR A 108 -16.77 -14.23 34.85
CA THR A 108 -16.16 -15.57 34.95
C THR A 108 -15.30 -15.76 36.19
N SER A 109 -14.87 -14.69 36.87
CA SER A 109 -14.21 -14.79 38.18
C SER A 109 -15.18 -15.07 39.34
N SER A 110 -16.47 -14.79 39.17
CA SER A 110 -17.51 -15.03 40.20
C SER A 110 -18.24 -16.37 40.02
N ILE A 111 -18.26 -16.92 38.81
CA ILE A 111 -18.61 -18.32 38.58
C ILE A 111 -17.31 -19.10 38.66
N GLY A 112 -16.86 -19.33 39.89
CA GLY A 112 -15.84 -20.32 40.20
C GLY A 112 -16.38 -21.72 39.89
N LEU A 113 -16.62 -22.03 38.62
CA LEU A 113 -16.36 -23.36 38.10
C LEU A 113 -14.85 -23.52 38.23
N GLN A 114 -14.44 -23.90 39.44
CA GLN A 114 -13.20 -24.59 39.66
C GLN A 114 -13.23 -25.76 38.69
N PHE A 115 -12.56 -25.61 37.54
CA PHE A 115 -12.14 -26.75 36.77
C PHE A 115 -11.06 -27.44 37.60
N ASN A 116 -11.51 -28.13 38.65
CA ASN A 116 -10.81 -29.18 39.36
C ASN A 116 -10.66 -30.33 38.36
N TYR A 117 -9.87 -30.12 37.31
CA TYR A 117 -9.17 -31.22 36.70
C TYR A 117 -8.42 -31.88 37.85
N LEU A 118 -8.74 -33.14 38.13
CA LEU A 118 -8.05 -33.98 39.11
C LEU A 118 -6.58 -34.14 38.71
N ILE A 119 -5.81 -33.06 38.80
CA ILE A 119 -4.40 -33.14 39.11
C ILE A 119 -4.43 -33.61 40.57
N PRO A 120 -3.86 -34.78 40.92
CA PRO A 120 -3.64 -35.14 42.31
C PRO A 120 -3.09 -33.90 43.01
N SER A 121 -3.66 -33.50 44.16
CA SER A 121 -3.31 -32.22 44.77
C SER A 121 -1.79 -32.04 44.73
N MET A 122 -1.34 -30.89 44.22
CA MET A 122 0.08 -30.58 44.01
C MET A 122 0.91 -30.84 45.29
N ASP A 123 0.24 -30.88 46.45
CA ASP A 123 0.77 -31.24 47.76
C ASP A 123 1.34 -32.67 47.87
N SER A 124 1.08 -33.55 46.89
CA SER A 124 1.58 -34.94 46.85
C SER A 124 2.74 -35.18 45.86
N LEU A 125 3.09 -34.19 45.03
CA LEU A 125 4.21 -34.28 44.11
C LEU A 125 5.50 -33.88 44.85
N ASP A 126 6.55 -34.66 44.65
CA ASP A 126 7.90 -34.31 45.13
C ASP A 126 8.24 -32.90 44.63
N SER A 127 8.68 -32.01 45.54
CA SER A 127 9.09 -30.62 45.25
C SER A 127 10.09 -30.46 44.10
N SER A 128 10.73 -31.55 43.66
CA SER A 128 11.60 -31.62 42.49
C SER A 128 10.88 -31.74 41.14
N VAL A 129 9.55 -31.88 41.11
CA VAL A 129 8.72 -31.89 39.88
C VAL A 129 8.33 -30.46 39.50
N ILE A 130 8.55 -30.11 38.23
CA ILE A 130 8.26 -28.81 37.62
C ILE A 130 7.28 -29.01 36.46
N ILE A 131 6.32 -28.08 36.30
CA ILE A 131 5.48 -28.03 35.11
C ILE A 131 6.27 -27.35 33.98
N ALA A 132 6.65 -28.13 32.98
CA ALA A 132 7.36 -27.64 31.81
C ALA A 132 6.44 -26.93 30.81
N GLY A 133 5.14 -27.23 30.82
CA GLY A 133 4.13 -26.55 30.01
C GLY A 133 2.74 -27.16 30.17
N GLN A 134 1.71 -26.41 29.79
CA GLN A 134 0.31 -26.88 29.73
C GLN A 134 -0.31 -26.47 28.39
N LYS A 135 -1.15 -27.32 27.81
CA LYS A 135 -1.90 -27.04 26.59
C LYS A 135 -3.28 -27.69 26.66
N LEU A 136 -4.31 -26.94 26.28
CA LEU A 136 -5.67 -27.42 26.15
C LEU A 136 -5.92 -27.84 24.70
N PHE A 137 -6.68 -28.91 24.55
CA PHE A 137 -7.11 -29.45 23.27
C PHE A 137 -8.59 -29.79 23.35
N ILE A 138 -9.29 -29.75 22.22
CA ILE A 138 -10.70 -30.15 22.14
C ILE A 138 -10.72 -31.40 21.25
N LEU A 139 -11.19 -32.50 21.81
CA LEU A 139 -11.47 -33.73 21.06
C LEU A 139 -12.89 -33.68 20.56
N GLN A 140 -13.10 -33.91 19.27
CA GLN A 140 -14.42 -33.93 18.68
C GLN A 140 -14.99 -35.35 18.67
N GLY A 141 -16.22 -35.52 19.14
CA GLY A 141 -16.82 -36.84 19.31
C GLY A 141 -17.39 -37.47 18.04
N ASP A 142 -17.63 -36.64 17.02
CA ASP A 142 -18.23 -37.03 15.75
C ASP A 142 -17.22 -37.48 14.68
N ARG A 143 -15.91 -37.43 14.99
CA ARG A 143 -14.84 -37.82 14.07
C ARG A 143 -13.58 -38.26 14.80
N SER A 144 -12.69 -38.93 14.07
CA SER A 144 -11.34 -39.17 14.58
C SER A 144 -10.54 -37.86 14.62
N ASP A 145 -9.77 -37.68 15.70
CA ASP A 145 -8.95 -36.48 15.91
C ASP A 145 -7.51 -36.86 16.32
N SER A 146 -6.55 -36.02 15.94
CA SER A 146 -5.13 -36.21 16.26
C SER A 146 -4.56 -34.93 16.86
N LEU A 147 -4.31 -34.96 18.15
CA LEU A 147 -3.70 -33.87 18.88
C LEU A 147 -2.18 -34.01 18.85
N GLN A 148 -1.49 -32.95 18.44
CA GLN A 148 -0.02 -32.92 18.38
C GLN A 148 0.53 -31.75 19.19
N TRP A 149 1.55 -32.04 19.99
CA TRP A 149 2.33 -31.06 20.72
C TRP A 149 3.83 -31.27 20.44
N GLU A 150 4.27 -30.71 19.31
CA GLU A 150 5.63 -30.87 18.78
C GLU A 150 6.72 -30.52 19.80
N LYS A 151 6.54 -29.43 20.56
CA LYS A 151 7.50 -28.95 21.57
C LYS A 151 7.92 -30.04 22.58
N TYR A 152 7.02 -30.97 22.90
CA TYR A 152 7.30 -32.09 23.81
C TYR A 152 7.16 -33.46 23.13
N GLY A 153 7.07 -33.50 21.80
CA GLY A 153 6.93 -34.74 21.03
C GLY A 153 5.67 -35.55 21.35
N PHE A 154 4.62 -34.90 21.88
CA PHE A 154 3.39 -35.59 22.27
C PHE A 154 2.42 -35.70 21.08
N ARG A 155 1.83 -36.88 20.94
CA ARG A 155 0.78 -37.20 19.96
C ARG A 155 -0.28 -38.03 20.66
N LEU A 156 -1.54 -37.62 20.54
CA LEU A 156 -2.69 -38.39 20.96
C LEU A 156 -3.63 -38.54 19.77
N GLU A 157 -3.98 -39.78 19.47
CA GLU A 157 -4.96 -40.11 18.45
C GLU A 157 -6.23 -40.58 19.16
N CYS A 158 -7.33 -39.90 18.87
CA CYS A 158 -8.66 -40.19 19.40
C CYS A 158 -9.50 -40.75 18.26
N PRO A 159 -9.80 -42.06 18.25
CA PRO A 159 -10.67 -42.64 17.23
C PRO A 159 -12.11 -42.15 17.37
N GLU A 160 -12.87 -42.20 16.27
CA GLU A 160 -14.28 -41.83 16.24
C GLU A 160 -15.09 -42.68 17.23
N GLY A 161 -15.96 -42.04 18.02
CA GLY A 161 -16.74 -42.69 19.06
C GLY A 161 -16.02 -42.93 20.39
N ALA A 162 -14.74 -42.57 20.53
CA ALA A 162 -14.03 -42.64 21.82
C ALA A 162 -14.50 -41.57 22.82
N VAL A 163 -15.08 -40.47 22.33
CA VAL A 163 -15.76 -39.46 23.15
C VAL A 163 -17.16 -39.23 22.57
N SER A 164 -18.18 -39.15 23.42
CA SER A 164 -19.59 -39.06 23.01
C SER A 164 -20.02 -37.65 22.54
N LYS A 165 -19.20 -36.64 22.84
CA LYS A 165 -19.38 -35.23 22.48
C LYS A 165 -18.03 -34.52 22.48
N ASP A 166 -18.01 -33.29 21.98
CA ASP A 166 -16.83 -32.44 22.03
C ASP A 166 -16.34 -32.28 23.48
N THR A 167 -15.14 -32.78 23.75
CA THR A 167 -14.56 -32.92 25.09
C THR A 167 -13.25 -32.16 25.17
N GLU A 168 -13.13 -31.28 26.16
CA GLU A 168 -11.88 -30.55 26.42
C GLU A 168 -10.90 -31.42 27.22
N VAL A 169 -9.66 -31.51 26.75
CA VAL A 169 -8.57 -32.28 27.34
C VAL A 169 -7.40 -31.36 27.62
N ALA A 170 -7.00 -31.31 28.89
CA ALA A 170 -5.79 -30.61 29.32
C ALA A 170 -4.60 -31.57 29.34
N VAL A 171 -3.54 -31.20 28.63
CA VAL A 171 -2.27 -31.93 28.63
C VAL A 171 -1.22 -31.09 29.36
N THR A 172 -0.61 -31.67 30.39
CA THR A 172 0.43 -31.01 31.18
C THR A 172 1.74 -31.79 31.05
N ALA A 173 2.79 -31.11 30.60
CA ALA A 173 4.14 -31.65 30.53
C ALA A 173 4.84 -31.44 31.87
N LEU A 174 5.21 -32.54 32.54
CA LEU A 174 5.97 -32.53 33.79
C LEU A 174 7.45 -32.83 33.52
N ALA A 175 8.36 -32.13 34.19
CA ALA A 175 9.80 -32.30 34.11
C ALA A 175 10.43 -32.22 35.51
N GLY A 176 11.50 -32.99 35.75
CA GLY A 176 12.06 -33.11 37.10
C GLY A 176 11.20 -34.01 37.99
N GLY A 177 11.76 -34.51 39.09
CA GLY A 177 11.15 -35.52 39.94
C GLY A 177 11.82 -36.88 39.88
N ASN A 178 11.60 -37.68 40.92
CA ASN A 178 12.17 -39.01 41.04
C ASN A 178 11.26 -40.07 40.36
N PHE A 179 11.19 -40.04 39.03
CA PHE A 179 10.44 -41.04 38.28
C PHE A 179 11.14 -42.41 38.31
N LYS A 180 10.53 -43.39 38.97
CA LYS A 180 10.97 -44.78 38.94
C LYS A 180 10.66 -45.40 37.58
N VAL A 181 11.70 -45.70 36.81
CA VAL A 181 11.57 -46.45 35.55
C VAL A 181 11.81 -47.95 35.77
N PRO A 182 11.12 -48.85 35.04
CA PRO A 182 11.35 -50.29 35.13
C PRO A 182 12.81 -50.67 34.80
N LYS A 183 13.33 -51.70 35.47
CA LYS A 183 14.69 -52.24 35.23
C LYS A 183 14.81 -52.66 33.76
N GLY A 184 15.85 -52.17 33.08
CA GLY A 184 16.11 -52.41 31.65
C GLY A 184 15.84 -51.21 30.73
N THR A 185 15.31 -50.11 31.27
CA THR A 185 15.12 -48.88 30.48
C THR A 185 16.41 -48.05 30.43
N ILE A 186 17.03 -47.96 29.26
CA ILE A 186 18.18 -47.05 29.03
C ILE A 186 17.62 -45.64 28.84
N LYS A 187 18.01 -44.69 29.69
CA LYS A 187 17.71 -43.26 29.50
C LYS A 187 18.58 -42.72 28.36
N THR A 188 18.05 -42.73 27.14
CA THR A 188 18.64 -41.99 26.03
C THR A 188 18.35 -40.50 26.24
N THR A 189 19.38 -39.67 26.17
CA THR A 189 19.37 -38.21 26.36
C THR A 189 18.10 -37.52 25.85
N GLY A 190 17.33 -36.95 26.77
CA GLY A 190 16.12 -36.18 26.49
C GLY A 190 15.10 -36.34 27.63
N ASN A 191 14.79 -35.26 28.33
CA ASN A 191 13.77 -35.23 29.37
C ASN A 191 12.44 -35.76 28.81
N ARG A 192 12.00 -36.96 29.23
CA ARG A 192 10.68 -37.49 28.88
C ARG A 192 9.64 -36.75 29.71
N ALA A 193 8.72 -36.05 29.03
CA ALA A 193 7.49 -35.56 29.63
C ALA A 193 6.58 -36.77 29.88
N THR A 194 6.18 -36.98 31.13
CA THR A 194 5.09 -37.90 31.46
C THR A 194 3.78 -37.14 31.27
N THR A 195 3.00 -37.50 30.25
CA THR A 195 1.66 -36.94 30.05
C THR A 195 0.65 -37.73 30.89
N LEU A 196 -0.01 -37.08 31.84
CA LEU A 196 -1.27 -37.56 32.40
C LEU A 196 -2.41 -37.05 31.50
N CYS A 197 -3.17 -37.98 30.92
CA CYS A 197 -4.40 -37.66 30.18
C CYS A 197 -5.58 -38.09 31.07
N GLY A 198 -6.37 -37.13 31.53
CA GLY A 198 -7.64 -37.39 32.19
C GLY A 198 -8.78 -37.05 31.24
N SER A 199 -9.69 -38.00 31.01
CA SER A 199 -10.98 -37.75 30.36
C SER A 199 -12.07 -37.70 31.43
N LYS A 200 -13.05 -36.82 31.24
CA LYS A 200 -14.26 -36.76 32.07
C LYS A 200 -15.39 -37.37 31.25
N GLU A 201 -15.84 -38.55 31.63
CA GLU A 201 -17.14 -39.06 31.19
C GLU A 201 -18.20 -38.43 32.12
N ASP A 202 -19.21 -37.80 31.52
CA ASP A 202 -20.39 -37.31 32.25
C ASP A 202 -21.35 -38.48 32.58
#